data_AF-A0A8H6ED83-F1
#
_entry.id   AF-A0A8H6ED83-F1
#
_cell.length_a   1.000
_cell.length_b   1.000
_cell.length_c   1.000
_cell.angle_alpha   90.00
_cell.angle_beta   90.00
_cell.angle_gamma   90.00
#
_symmetry.space_group_name_H-M   'P 1'
#
loop_
_entity.id
_entity.type
_entity.pdbx_description
1 polymer ?
#
loop_
_entity_poly.entity_id
_entity_poly.type
_entity_poly.pdbx_seq_one_letter_code
_entity_poly.pdbx_strand_id
1 'polypeptide(L)'
;MEKWDKVIGTVLVARQGKKDITAHEVEGLARFCYYDLSPAMGELGEYIYEDYPKKADRNKVREKFTKDFMCQAKFEECYEKLKAERVAAGKSLWATAVSPYSQV
;
A
#
# COMPACT_ATOMS: atom_id res chain seq x y z
N MET A 1 -17.98 2.07 -7.65
CA MET A 1 -17.00 1.53 -6.68
C MET A 1 -16.93 0.03 -6.92
N GLU A 2 -15.83 -0.48 -7.44
CA GLU A 2 -15.69 -1.91 -7.71
C GLU A 2 -15.81 -2.72 -6.41
N LYS A 3 -16.42 -3.91 -6.50
CA LYS A 3 -16.64 -4.78 -5.34
C LYS A 3 -15.28 -5.31 -4.89
N TRP A 4 -14.92 -5.06 -3.63
CA TRP A 4 -13.69 -5.53 -2.97
C TRP A 4 -13.36 -6.99 -3.30
N ASP A 5 -14.36 -7.87 -3.26
CA ASP A 5 -14.21 -9.30 -3.51
C ASP A 5 -13.75 -9.64 -4.94
N LYS A 6 -13.96 -8.75 -5.90
CA LYS A 6 -13.52 -8.94 -7.29
C LYS A 6 -12.12 -8.42 -7.57
N VAL A 7 -11.62 -7.52 -6.73
CA VAL A 7 -10.38 -6.79 -7.00
C VAL A 7 -9.28 -7.21 -6.03
N ILE A 8 -9.56 -7.17 -4.73
CA ILE A 8 -8.61 -7.50 -3.67
C ILE A 8 -8.85 -8.91 -3.13
N GLY A 9 -10.12 -9.28 -2.91
CA GLY A 9 -10.48 -10.59 -2.36
C GLY A 9 -10.15 -10.75 -0.86
N THR A 10 -9.90 -11.97 -0.43
CA THR A 10 -9.60 -12.29 0.98
C THR A 10 -8.17 -11.86 1.34
N VAL A 11 -8.03 -11.11 2.43
CA VAL A 11 -6.72 -10.67 2.96
C VAL A 11 -6.44 -11.36 4.29
N LEU A 12 -5.29 -12.03 4.38
CA LEU A 12 -4.75 -12.56 5.64
C LEU A 12 -3.78 -11.55 6.22
N VAL A 13 -3.98 -11.18 7.49
CA VAL A 13 -3.21 -10.13 8.14
C VAL A 13 -2.58 -10.66 9.42
N ALA A 14 -1.28 -10.42 9.57
CA ALA A 14 -0.54 -10.70 10.79
C ALA A 14 0.29 -9.46 11.17
N ARG A 15 0.05 -8.91 12.36
CA ARG A 15 0.80 -7.77 12.91
C ARG A 15 1.91 -8.30 13.82
N GLN A 16 3.17 -7.96 13.53
CA GLN A 16 4.33 -8.44 14.30
C GLN A 16 4.23 -8.13 15.80
N GLY A 17 3.74 -6.94 16.16
CA GLY A 17 3.57 -6.52 17.55
C GLY A 17 2.40 -7.19 18.27
N LYS A 18 1.65 -8.10 17.61
CA LYS A 18 0.45 -8.79 18.13
C LYS A 18 -0.65 -7.85 18.66
N LYS A 19 -0.57 -6.55 18.38
CA LYS A 19 -1.64 -5.58 18.64
C LYS A 19 -2.80 -5.85 17.66
N ASP A 20 -4.00 -5.45 18.06
CA ASP A 20 -5.17 -5.50 17.18
C ASP A 20 -4.94 -4.65 15.92
N ILE A 21 -5.62 -5.03 14.84
CA ILE A 21 -5.67 -4.27 13.59
C ILE A 21 -7.13 -4.09 13.20
N THR A 22 -7.48 -2.87 12.84
CA THR A 22 -8.85 -2.49 12.48
C THR A 22 -9.12 -2.76 11.01
N ALA A 23 -10.40 -2.93 10.65
CA ALA A 23 -10.80 -3.11 9.26
C ALA A 23 -10.36 -1.93 8.36
N HIS A 24 -10.35 -0.69 8.87
CA HIS A 24 -9.90 0.49 8.13
C HIS A 24 -8.40 0.44 7.80
N GLU A 25 -7.58 0.01 8.75
CA GLU A 25 -6.13 -0.16 8.55
C GLU A 25 -5.85 -1.28 7.53
N VAL A 26 -6.57 -2.40 7.62
CA VAL A 26 -6.49 -3.49 6.63
C VAL A 26 -6.91 -3.01 5.25
N GLU A 27 -8.00 -2.26 5.16
CA GLU A 27 -8.49 -1.71 3.89
C GLU A 27 -7.46 -0.76 3.26
N GLY A 28 -6.88 0.13 4.07
CA GLY A 28 -5.83 1.06 3.64
C GLY A 28 -4.60 0.33 3.10
N LEU A 29 -4.08 -0.65 3.86
CA LEU A 29 -2.91 -1.44 3.45
C LEU A 29 -3.17 -2.22 2.17
N ALA A 30 -4.30 -2.92 2.07
CA ALA A 30 -4.60 -3.72 0.90
C ALA A 30 -4.77 -2.85 -0.36
N ARG A 31 -5.41 -1.68 -0.23
CA ARG A 31 -5.54 -0.74 -1.34
C ARG A 31 -4.19 -0.15 -1.77
N PHE A 32 -3.35 0.25 -0.83
CA PHE A 32 -2.01 0.72 -1.12
C PHE A 32 -1.19 -0.35 -1.86
N CYS A 33 -1.21 -1.59 -1.37
CA CYS A 33 -0.53 -2.71 -2.02
C CYS A 33 -1.05 -2.95 -3.45
N TYR A 34 -2.36 -2.93 -3.64
CA TYR A 34 -2.98 -3.28 -4.92
C TYR A 34 -2.92 -2.15 -5.96
N TYR A 35 -3.28 -0.93 -5.59
CA TYR A 35 -3.45 0.18 -6.53
C TYR A 35 -2.20 1.04 -6.71
N ASP A 36 -1.29 1.06 -5.74
CA ASP A 36 -0.11 1.92 -5.78
C ASP A 36 1.18 1.09 -5.94
N LEU A 37 1.41 0.12 -5.06
CA LEU A 37 2.64 -0.67 -5.09
C LEU A 37 2.69 -1.68 -6.24
N SER A 38 1.62 -2.44 -6.49
CA SER A 38 1.62 -3.47 -7.53
C SER A 38 1.86 -2.91 -8.93
N PRO A 39 1.23 -1.79 -9.35
CA PRO A 39 1.52 -1.19 -10.65
C PRO A 39 2.96 -0.69 -10.75
N ALA A 40 3.46 0.01 -9.72
CA ALA A 40 4.84 0.50 -9.71
C ALA A 40 5.87 -0.63 -9.75
N MET A 41 5.59 -1.76 -9.08
CA MET A 41 6.41 -2.98 -9.19
C MET A 41 6.32 -3.63 -10.57
N GLY A 42 5.14 -3.62 -11.19
CA GLY A 42 4.91 -4.10 -12.56
C GLY A 42 5.75 -3.33 -13.56
N GLU A 43 5.65 -1.99 -13.54
CA GLU A 43 6.45 -1.10 -14.37
C GLU A 43 7.94 -1.37 -14.19
N LEU A 44 8.44 -1.43 -12.94
CA LEU A 44 9.83 -1.78 -12.67
C LEU A 44 10.19 -3.14 -13.27
N GLY A 45 9.31 -4.13 -13.14
CA GLY A 45 9.50 -5.49 -13.64
C GLY A 45 9.66 -5.57 -15.16
N GLU A 46 9.02 -4.68 -15.93
CA GLU A 46 9.07 -4.68 -17.39
C GLU A 46 10.49 -4.40 -17.92
N TYR A 47 11.20 -3.43 -17.34
CA TYR A 47 12.48 -2.96 -17.88
C TYR A 47 13.70 -3.41 -17.07
N ILE A 48 13.54 -3.91 -15.83
CA ILE A 48 14.66 -4.13 -14.91
C ILE A 48 15.75 -5.08 -15.45
N TYR A 49 15.41 -6.03 -16.32
CA TYR A 49 16.41 -6.95 -16.88
C TYR A 49 17.09 -6.43 -18.14
N GLU A 50 16.39 -5.62 -18.94
CA GLU A 50 16.90 -5.03 -20.18
C GLU A 50 17.80 -3.83 -19.88
N ASP A 51 17.31 -2.91 -19.04
CA ASP A 51 18.02 -1.67 -18.70
C ASP A 51 19.18 -1.89 -17.72
N TYR A 52 19.10 -2.95 -16.90
CA TYR A 52 20.09 -3.27 -15.88
C TYR A 52 20.55 -4.74 -15.99
N PRO A 53 21.40 -5.08 -16.99
CA PRO A 53 21.83 -6.45 -17.23
C PRO A 53 22.68 -7.02 -16.10
N LYS A 54 23.37 -6.18 -15.32
CA LYS A 54 24.17 -6.58 -14.17
C LYS A 54 23.32 -6.72 -12.91
N LYS A 55 23.49 -7.84 -12.19
CA LYS A 55 22.78 -8.12 -10.94
C LYS A 55 22.98 -7.02 -9.87
N ALA A 56 24.19 -6.48 -9.77
CA ALA A 56 24.50 -5.43 -8.80
C ALA A 56 23.68 -4.14 -9.04
N ASP A 57 23.47 -3.78 -10.31
CA ASP A 57 22.70 -2.58 -10.66
C ASP A 57 21.20 -2.80 -10.41
N ARG A 58 20.68 -4.00 -10.72
CA ARG A 58 19.30 -4.38 -10.33
C ARG A 58 19.07 -4.29 -8.82
N ASN A 59 20.04 -4.72 -8.02
CA ASN A 59 19.91 -4.61 -6.56
C ASN A 59 19.81 -3.15 -6.11
N LYS A 60 20.64 -2.24 -6.66
CA LYS A 60 20.56 -0.81 -6.35
C LYS A 60 19.21 -0.20 -6.75
N VAL A 61 18.67 -0.59 -7.91
CA VAL A 61 17.36 -0.11 -8.36
C VAL A 61 16.25 -0.62 -7.44
N ARG A 62 16.28 -1.89 -7.04
CA ARG A 62 15.32 -2.45 -6.06
C ARG A 62 15.42 -1.76 -4.71
N GLU A 63 16.63 -1.51 -4.21
CA GLU A 63 16.83 -0.77 -2.96
C GLU A 63 16.27 0.65 -3.04
N LYS A 64 16.49 1.35 -4.16
CA LYS A 64 15.91 2.66 -4.41
C LYS A 64 14.38 2.59 -4.44
N PHE A 65 13.82 1.64 -5.19
CA PHE A 65 12.37 1.42 -5.24
C PHE A 65 11.77 1.20 -3.86
N THR A 66 12.37 0.33 -3.04
CA THR A 66 11.91 0.08 -1.66
C THR A 66 11.92 1.36 -0.83
N LYS A 67 12.96 2.20 -0.94
CA LYS A 67 13.04 3.47 -0.21
C LYS A 67 11.98 4.47 -0.67
N ASP A 68 11.75 4.56 -1.98
CA ASP A 68 10.90 5.58 -2.58
C ASP A 68 9.41 5.21 -2.48
N PHE A 69 9.06 3.93 -2.64
CA PHE A 69 7.68 3.45 -2.73
C PHE A 69 7.23 2.66 -1.51
N MET A 70 8.08 1.83 -0.90
CA MET A 70 7.71 0.98 0.25
C MET A 70 8.02 1.66 1.58
N CYS A 71 7.67 2.94 1.70
CA CYS A 71 7.92 3.75 2.90
C CYS A 71 6.63 4.25 3.54
N GLN A 72 6.71 4.58 4.83
CA GLN A 72 5.58 5.11 5.59
C GLN A 72 4.99 6.37 4.92
N ALA A 73 5.84 7.29 4.46
CA ALA A 73 5.39 8.54 3.85
C ALA A 73 4.46 8.31 2.64
N LYS A 74 4.80 7.33 1.78
CA LYS A 74 3.95 6.99 0.64
C LYS A 74 2.67 6.29 1.02
N PHE A 75 2.72 5.41 2.02
CA PHE A 75 1.50 4.83 2.57
C PHE A 75 0.55 5.89 3.13
N GLU A 76 1.05 6.84 3.93
CA GLU A 76 0.23 7.88 4.56
C GLU A 76 -0.44 8.79 3.53
N GLU A 77 0.26 9.16 2.46
CA GLU A 77 -0.30 9.92 1.33
C GLU A 77 -1.52 9.20 0.72
N CYS A 78 -1.38 7.90 0.44
CA CYS A 78 -2.46 7.08 -0.10
C CYS A 78 -3.60 6.89 0.92
N TYR A 79 -3.26 6.73 2.20
CA TYR A 79 -4.23 6.51 3.27
C TYR A 79 -5.13 7.73 3.51
N GLU A 80 -4.56 8.94 3.54
CA GLU A 80 -5.33 10.17 3.70
C GLU A 80 -6.24 10.43 2.49
N LYS A 81 -5.75 10.15 1.27
CA LYS A 81 -6.59 10.20 0.07
C LYS A 81 -7.76 9.23 0.16
N LEU A 82 -7.51 7.97 0.55
CA LEU A 82 -8.55 6.96 0.74
C LEU A 82 -9.56 7.41 1.80
N LYS A 83 -9.09 7.95 2.93
CA LYS A 83 -9.94 8.47 4.00
C LYS A 83 -10.86 9.57 3.50
N ALA A 84 -10.34 10.54 2.76
CA ALA A 84 -11.13 11.60 2.16
C ALA A 84 -12.20 11.06 1.19
N GLU A 85 -11.82 10.14 0.30
CA GLU A 85 -12.75 9.48 -0.64
C GLU A 85 -13.87 8.73 0.09
N ARG A 86 -13.53 8.04 1.19
CA ARG A 86 -14.47 7.24 1.98
C ARG A 86 -15.46 8.12 2.75
N VAL A 87 -14.98 9.20 3.34
CA VAL A 87 -15.83 10.21 4.00
C VAL A 87 -16.77 10.86 2.99
N ALA A 88 -16.27 11.26 1.81
CA ALA A 88 -17.08 11.82 0.73
C ALA A 88 -18.16 10.84 0.22
N ALA A 89 -17.89 9.53 0.25
CA ALA A 89 -18.85 8.49 -0.07
C ALA A 89 -19.84 8.15 1.07
N GLY A 90 -19.89 8.97 2.13
CA GLY A 90 -20.84 8.80 3.24
C GLY A 90 -20.43 7.76 4.30
N LYS A 91 -19.20 7.24 4.25
CA LYS A 91 -18.69 6.30 5.27
C LYS A 91 -18.11 7.07 6.46
N SER A 92 -18.97 7.62 7.30
CA SER A 92 -18.60 8.49 8.42
C SER A 92 -17.60 7.88 9.41
N LEU A 93 -17.59 6.55 9.58
CA LEU A 93 -16.61 5.84 10.42
C LEU A 93 -15.15 6.05 9.98
N TRP A 94 -14.92 6.43 8.71
CA TRP A 94 -13.59 6.78 8.22
C TRP A 94 -13.08 8.12 8.76
N ALA A 95 -13.95 9.03 9.21
CA ALA A 95 -13.51 10.33 9.72
C ALA A 95 -12.57 10.19 10.92
N THR A 96 -12.81 9.18 11.76
CA THR A 96 -12.00 8.87 12.95
C THR A 96 -10.96 7.77 12.68
N ALA A 97 -10.83 7.27 11.45
CA ALA A 97 -9.82 6.27 11.13
C ALA A 97 -8.42 6.87 11.26
N VAL A 98 -7.52 6.11 11.89
CA VAL A 98 -6.11 6.46 12.10
C VAL A 98 -5.23 5.52 11.29
N SER A 99 -4.05 5.99 10.91
CA SER A 99 -3.06 5.13 10.23
C SER A 99 -2.49 4.09 11.20
N PRO A 100 -2.16 2.88 10.72
CA PRO A 100 -1.50 1.85 11.52
C PRO A 100 -0.12 2.28 12.04
N TYR A 101 0.51 3.28 11.44
CA TYR A 101 1.79 3.83 11.88
C TYR A 101 1.66 4.96 12.90
N SER A 102 0.45 5.51 13.11
CA SER A 102 0.20 6.54 14.11
C SER A 102 -0.07 5.97 15.51
N GLN A 103 -0.21 4.64 15.63
CA GLN A 103 -0.44 3.96 16.91
C GLN A 103 0.89 3.67 17.61
N VAL A 104 1.38 4.64 18.39
CA VAL A 104 2.50 4.45 19.34
C VAL A 104 2.07 3.50 20.46
#